data_AF-A0A1I1PDQ3-F1
#
_entry.id   AF-A0A1I1PDQ3-F1
#
_cell.length_a   1.000
_cell.length_b   1.000
_cell.length_c   1.000
_cell.angle_alpha   90.00
_cell.angle_beta   90.00
_cell.angle_gamma   90.00
#
_symmetry.space_group_name_H-M   'P 1'
#
loop_
_entity.id
_entity.type
_entity.pdbx_description
1 polymer ?
#
loop_
_entity_poly.entity_id
_entity_poly.type
_entity_poly.pdbx_seq_one_letter_code
_entity_poly.pdbx_strand_id
1 'polypeptide(L)'
;MLPFLIAGPMVRLATPETVCIWLATSNANACDISLVNHQHDTKEDVLQLGEHLFIRLIHLIAKETSFPTDKLLKYQLNTNEDIDIDIFCYDGSNFPEFVIPKKIESVLHGSCRNPHHPSEDSLISADNYQNTQRSQNQIGSQLLLLSGDQIYADDVAGAMLQAIYQLMNKLGIFKETSLNVDLPDDINEQLYNRAQKLPVTAWQDRSKRTLGYWLKRDLAHFTSAKSANHLISFEEFVAMYLLCYSKQVWQCIDMDLLTFTSSEPKIQRCFDDEKLALEKFVAGLHHSQRLYANMSCLMMFDDHDVTDDWNLTANWEQNVYQDPVSRRIVANGLISYWVFQGWGNDAGKKSGFFKDLMLDSKTDEQWHFENLDKEIFNFSYWHFEVPCEPKLVVLDTRTHRWRNEHNFDEPSGLLDWEQLTLLEQNLIGEEGVILMSPAPVFGVKSIEAVQSAFNFFGQPLLVDVENWMAHEGAARKLMNMFRRADTPVETLILSGDVHYSFCFSVQARFSQRDNRIWQLTASGIKNEFPTKLLSILDKLDSWFYGSKSPLNFFTKRWQMKVSRHPVAHDNKKHLMSLSGISLIKLENGKLESYQILHANGEITDFVL
;
A
#
# COMPACT_ATOMS: atom_id res chain seq x y z
N MET A 1 -13.57 -9.96 -27.72
CA MET A 1 -13.75 -8.50 -27.82
C MET A 1 -13.33 -7.95 -26.48
N LEU A 2 -12.48 -6.92 -26.43
CA LEU A 2 -12.03 -6.32 -25.17
C LEU A 2 -13.15 -5.43 -24.60
N PRO A 3 -13.36 -5.41 -23.27
CA PRO A 3 -14.27 -4.44 -22.66
C PRO A 3 -13.73 -3.02 -22.90
N PHE A 4 -14.62 -2.03 -23.04
CA PHE A 4 -14.17 -0.64 -23.17
C PHE A 4 -13.50 -0.14 -21.89
N LEU A 5 -14.15 -0.35 -20.74
CA LEU A 5 -13.60 -0.04 -19.43
C LEU A 5 -12.71 -1.20 -18.95
N ILE A 6 -11.40 -0.97 -18.97
CA ILE A 6 -10.39 -1.93 -18.52
C ILE A 6 -10.30 -1.91 -17.00
N ALA A 7 -10.29 -0.75 -16.36
CA ALA A 7 -10.27 -0.61 -14.90
C ALA A 7 -10.84 0.75 -14.46
N GLY A 8 -11.22 0.86 -13.18
CA GLY A 8 -11.90 2.04 -12.64
C GLY A 8 -13.41 2.06 -12.96
N PRO A 9 -14.09 3.21 -12.79
CA PRO A 9 -13.55 4.46 -12.26
C PRO A 9 -13.11 4.34 -10.80
N MET A 10 -12.06 5.08 -10.43
CA MET A 10 -11.54 5.16 -9.06
C MET A 10 -11.44 6.63 -8.66
N VAL A 11 -12.19 7.04 -7.63
CA VAL A 11 -12.08 8.39 -7.06
C VAL A 11 -10.78 8.44 -6.25
N ARG A 12 -9.75 9.11 -6.76
CA ARG A 12 -8.44 9.19 -6.10
C ARG A 12 -8.40 10.28 -5.05
N LEU A 13 -8.84 11.47 -5.41
CA LEU A 13 -8.86 12.62 -4.52
C LEU A 13 -10.12 13.44 -4.75
N ALA A 14 -10.82 13.80 -3.68
CA ALA A 14 -11.96 14.71 -3.75
C ALA A 14 -11.78 15.85 -2.73
N THR A 15 -11.66 17.06 -3.24
CA THR A 15 -11.54 18.32 -2.48
C THR A 15 -12.61 19.30 -2.94
N PRO A 16 -12.92 20.36 -2.17
CA PRO A 16 -13.90 21.35 -2.59
C PRO A 16 -13.57 22.03 -3.93
N GLU A 17 -12.29 22.09 -4.30
CA GLU A 17 -11.82 22.73 -5.53
C GLU A 17 -11.66 21.75 -6.70
N THR A 18 -11.36 20.48 -6.43
CA THR A 18 -11.03 19.51 -7.47
C THR A 18 -11.38 18.09 -7.06
N VAL A 19 -11.99 17.35 -7.98
CA VAL A 19 -12.19 15.89 -7.90
C VAL A 19 -11.36 15.23 -8.99
N CYS A 20 -10.62 14.19 -8.63
CA CYS A 20 -9.70 13.46 -9.50
C CYS A 20 -10.15 12.00 -9.59
N ILE A 21 -10.49 11.55 -10.79
CA ILE A 21 -10.97 10.18 -11.05
C ILE A 21 -10.06 9.50 -12.06
N TRP A 22 -9.54 8.34 -11.68
CA TRP A 22 -8.68 7.50 -12.50
C TRP A 22 -9.48 6.38 -13.17
N LEU A 23 -9.18 6.07 -14.43
CA LEU A 23 -9.72 4.91 -15.13
C LEU A 23 -8.76 4.42 -16.23
N ALA A 24 -8.93 3.18 -16.66
CA ALA A 24 -8.25 2.61 -17.82
C ALA A 24 -9.27 2.18 -18.86
N THR A 25 -9.00 2.47 -20.13
CA THR A 25 -9.89 2.16 -21.27
C THR A 25 -9.14 1.41 -22.37
N SER A 26 -9.84 0.64 -23.20
CA SER A 26 -9.22 -0.16 -24.26
C SER A 26 -9.01 0.59 -25.57
N ASN A 27 -9.54 1.81 -25.70
CA ASN A 27 -9.36 2.63 -26.88
C ASN A 27 -9.37 4.14 -26.53
N ALA A 28 -9.01 4.97 -27.50
CA ALA A 28 -8.93 6.43 -27.36
C ALA A 28 -10.29 7.16 -27.47
N ASN A 29 -11.42 6.44 -27.57
CA ASN A 29 -12.73 7.07 -27.73
C ASN A 29 -13.04 8.01 -26.55
N ALA A 30 -13.88 9.02 -26.82
CA ALA A 30 -14.22 10.03 -25.83
C ALA A 30 -14.91 9.40 -24.61
N CYS A 31 -14.39 9.70 -23.43
CA CYS A 31 -14.90 9.28 -22.15
C CYS A 31 -14.79 10.47 -21.19
N ASP A 32 -15.92 10.96 -20.70
CA ASP A 32 -15.96 12.12 -19.81
C ASP A 32 -16.67 11.73 -18.50
N ILE A 33 -16.42 12.48 -17.43
CA ILE A 33 -17.13 12.33 -16.16
C ILE A 33 -17.76 13.66 -15.79
N SER A 34 -19.04 13.62 -15.42
CA SER A 34 -19.76 14.81 -14.96
C SER A 34 -20.38 14.59 -13.58
N LEU A 35 -20.18 15.54 -12.66
CA LEU A 35 -20.95 15.61 -11.43
C LEU A 35 -22.40 16.00 -11.72
N VAL A 36 -23.35 15.23 -11.21
CA VAL A 36 -24.78 15.46 -11.41
C VAL A 36 -25.19 16.74 -10.68
N ASN A 37 -25.85 17.67 -11.39
CA ASN A 37 -26.32 18.96 -10.87
C ASN A 37 -25.22 19.94 -10.39
N HIS A 38 -23.97 19.74 -10.79
CA HIS A 38 -22.87 20.65 -10.45
C HIS A 38 -22.14 21.12 -11.71
N GLN A 39 -21.86 22.44 -11.78
CA GLN A 39 -21.04 22.99 -12.85
C GLN A 39 -19.56 22.86 -12.49
N HIS A 40 -18.77 22.43 -13.48
CA HIS A 40 -17.32 22.28 -13.36
C HIS A 40 -16.67 22.46 -14.74
N ASP A 41 -15.36 22.62 -14.74
CA ASP A 41 -14.53 22.40 -15.92
C ASP A 41 -13.88 21.03 -15.84
N THR A 42 -13.71 20.38 -16.98
CA THR A 42 -13.00 19.09 -17.07
C THR A 42 -11.62 19.31 -17.69
N LYS A 43 -10.59 18.74 -17.06
CA LYS A 43 -9.28 18.50 -17.67
C LYS A 43 -9.01 17.00 -17.68
N GLU A 44 -8.57 16.47 -18.81
CA GLU A 44 -8.18 15.07 -18.93
C GLU A 44 -6.69 14.97 -19.24
N ASP A 45 -6.00 14.08 -18.53
CA ASP A 45 -4.66 13.62 -18.87
C ASP A 45 -4.73 12.14 -19.28
N VAL A 46 -4.13 11.79 -20.43
CA VAL A 46 -4.18 10.44 -21.01
C VAL A 46 -2.77 9.91 -21.27
N LEU A 47 -2.53 8.65 -20.90
CA LEU A 47 -1.32 7.89 -21.21
C LEU A 47 -1.69 6.59 -21.92
N GLN A 48 -1.16 6.39 -23.14
CA GLN A 48 -1.30 5.11 -23.84
C GLN A 48 -0.16 4.18 -23.42
N LEU A 49 -0.50 3.09 -22.74
CA LEU A 49 0.46 2.08 -22.28
C LEU A 49 0.48 0.80 -23.12
N GLY A 50 -0.47 0.66 -24.05
CA GLY A 50 -0.52 -0.43 -25.01
C GLY A 50 -1.43 -0.13 -26.19
N GLU A 51 -1.47 -1.03 -27.16
CA GLU A 51 -2.38 -0.94 -28.32
C GLU A 51 -3.85 -0.77 -27.88
N HIS A 52 -4.22 -1.46 -26.79
CA HIS A 52 -5.56 -1.43 -26.22
C HIS A 52 -5.54 -1.04 -24.74
N LEU A 53 -4.69 -0.09 -24.34
CA LEU A 53 -4.60 0.36 -22.95
C LEU A 53 -4.30 1.86 -22.86
N PHE A 54 -5.30 2.61 -22.40
CA PHE A 54 -5.25 4.06 -22.21
C PHE A 54 -5.62 4.38 -20.75
N ILE A 55 -4.64 4.83 -19.97
CA ILE A 55 -4.83 5.31 -18.62
C ILE A 55 -5.28 6.77 -18.68
N ARG A 56 -6.34 7.11 -17.94
CA ARG A 56 -6.95 8.44 -17.94
C ARG A 56 -7.06 8.95 -16.50
N LEU A 57 -6.61 10.19 -16.30
CA LEU A 57 -6.84 10.94 -15.07
C LEU A 57 -7.75 12.13 -15.40
N ILE A 58 -8.99 12.06 -14.94
CA ILE A 58 -10.01 13.09 -15.20
C ILE A 58 -10.10 13.99 -13.97
N HIS A 59 -9.88 15.28 -14.18
CA HIS A 59 -9.99 16.34 -13.18
C HIS A 59 -11.28 17.12 -13.40
N LEU A 60 -12.15 17.13 -12.40
CA LEU A 60 -13.34 17.98 -12.33
C LEU A 60 -12.98 19.16 -11.45
N ILE A 61 -12.93 20.36 -12.02
CA ILE A 61 -12.47 21.58 -11.36
C ILE A 61 -13.68 22.46 -11.07
N ALA A 62 -13.85 22.83 -9.80
CA ALA A 62 -14.93 23.71 -9.38
C ALA A 62 -14.82 25.08 -10.07
N LYS A 63 -15.96 25.63 -10.50
CA LYS A 63 -16.05 26.97 -11.12
C LYS A 63 -16.23 28.05 -10.05
N GLU A 64 -17.28 28.86 -10.17
CA GLU A 64 -17.58 30.00 -9.30
C GLU A 64 -17.82 29.57 -7.85
N THR A 65 -18.27 28.33 -7.63
CA THR A 65 -18.57 27.77 -6.30
C THR A 65 -17.85 26.45 -6.11
N SER A 66 -17.17 26.30 -4.97
CA SER A 66 -16.61 25.01 -4.53
C SER A 66 -17.67 23.92 -4.46
N PHE A 67 -17.27 22.67 -4.66
CA PHE A 67 -18.14 21.52 -4.51
C PHE A 67 -18.64 21.37 -3.07
N PRO A 68 -19.88 20.87 -2.86
CA PRO A 68 -20.40 20.66 -1.52
C PRO A 68 -19.58 19.63 -0.74
N THR A 69 -19.30 19.94 0.52
CA THR A 69 -18.63 19.03 1.45
C THR A 69 -19.65 18.27 2.31
N ASP A 70 -19.22 17.13 2.86
CA ASP A 70 -19.98 16.29 3.81
C ASP A 70 -21.37 15.89 3.29
N LYS A 71 -21.48 15.70 1.97
CA LYS A 71 -22.69 15.27 1.27
C LYS A 71 -22.32 14.31 0.15
N LEU A 72 -23.29 13.45 -0.19
CA LEU A 72 -23.18 12.57 -1.34
C LEU A 72 -23.25 13.36 -2.65
N LEU A 73 -22.20 13.21 -3.46
CA LEU A 73 -22.11 13.75 -4.82
C LEU A 73 -22.17 12.60 -5.80
N LYS A 74 -23.16 12.66 -6.69
CA LYS A 74 -23.36 11.71 -7.78
C LYS A 74 -22.50 12.10 -8.98
N TYR A 75 -21.94 11.13 -9.67
CA TYR A 75 -21.32 11.36 -10.98
C TYR A 75 -21.81 10.36 -12.03
N GLN A 76 -21.67 10.77 -13.28
CA GLN A 76 -22.00 9.95 -14.44
C GLN A 76 -20.75 9.80 -15.31
N LEU A 77 -20.53 8.58 -15.79
CA LEU A 77 -19.56 8.27 -16.84
C LEU A 77 -20.25 8.44 -18.21
N ASN A 78 -19.77 9.38 -19.01
CA ASN A 78 -20.33 9.74 -20.30
C ASN A 78 -19.47 9.14 -21.43
N THR A 79 -20.00 8.13 -22.10
CA THR A 79 -19.38 7.49 -23.26
C THR A 79 -20.46 7.00 -24.24
N ASN A 80 -20.07 6.78 -25.50
CA ASN A 80 -20.91 6.10 -26.49
C ASN A 80 -20.73 4.57 -26.47
N GLU A 81 -19.82 4.07 -25.64
CA GLU A 81 -19.51 2.66 -25.47
C GLU A 81 -20.48 2.01 -24.49
N ASP A 82 -20.75 0.73 -24.68
CA ASP A 82 -21.61 -0.04 -23.78
C ASP A 82 -20.85 -0.38 -22.50
N ILE A 83 -21.26 0.24 -21.38
CA ILE A 83 -20.73 0.00 -20.04
C ILE A 83 -21.89 -0.27 -19.10
N ASP A 84 -21.84 -1.40 -18.40
CA ASP A 84 -22.69 -1.64 -17.25
C ASP A 84 -22.21 -0.78 -16.07
N ILE A 85 -22.86 0.37 -15.86
CA ILE A 85 -22.54 1.29 -14.75
C ILE A 85 -23.08 0.78 -13.41
N ASP A 86 -24.08 -0.11 -13.42
CA ASP A 86 -24.80 -0.54 -12.21
C ASP A 86 -23.88 -1.33 -11.27
N ILE A 87 -22.84 -1.97 -11.81
CA ILE A 87 -21.80 -2.66 -11.02
C ILE A 87 -21.07 -1.72 -10.04
N PHE A 88 -21.07 -0.42 -10.31
CA PHE A 88 -20.45 0.60 -9.47
C PHE A 88 -21.45 1.31 -8.56
N CYS A 89 -22.74 1.02 -8.66
CA CYS A 89 -23.77 1.67 -7.86
C CYS A 89 -24.02 0.90 -6.55
N TYR A 90 -24.28 1.64 -5.48
CA TYR A 90 -24.85 1.08 -4.26
C TYR A 90 -26.38 1.06 -4.31
N ASP A 91 -26.97 0.22 -3.47
CA ASP A 91 -28.42 0.05 -3.41
C ASP A 91 -29.11 1.39 -3.10
N GLY A 92 -30.11 1.74 -3.93
CA GLY A 92 -30.86 2.99 -3.81
C GLY A 92 -30.34 4.15 -4.66
N SER A 93 -29.26 3.96 -5.43
CA SER A 93 -28.78 4.93 -6.42
C SER A 93 -28.62 4.32 -7.81
N ASN A 94 -28.82 5.15 -8.82
CA ASN A 94 -28.55 4.82 -10.23
C ASN A 94 -27.22 5.41 -10.73
N PHE A 95 -26.45 6.02 -9.81
CA PHE A 95 -25.17 6.65 -10.08
C PHE A 95 -24.20 6.29 -8.96
N PRO A 96 -22.90 6.10 -9.26
CA PRO A 96 -21.88 6.07 -8.24
C PRO A 96 -21.83 7.41 -7.49
N GLU A 97 -21.54 7.35 -6.20
CA GLU A 97 -21.58 8.51 -5.30
C GLU A 97 -20.43 8.50 -4.31
N PHE A 98 -19.76 9.64 -4.16
CA PHE A 98 -18.68 9.83 -3.19
C PHE A 98 -18.94 11.07 -2.32
N VAL A 99 -18.08 11.27 -1.32
CA VAL A 99 -18.14 12.45 -0.43
C VAL A 99 -16.82 13.20 -0.49
N ILE A 100 -16.91 14.54 -0.44
CA ILE A 100 -15.78 15.43 -0.17
C ILE A 100 -15.80 15.74 1.33
N PRO A 101 -14.91 15.15 2.14
CA PRO A 101 -14.94 15.40 3.57
C PRO A 101 -14.34 16.78 3.90
N LYS A 102 -15.11 17.60 4.60
CA LYS A 102 -14.55 18.72 5.36
C LYS A 102 -14.28 18.27 6.80
N LYS A 103 -15.21 17.53 7.39
CA LYS A 103 -15.05 16.91 8.71
C LYS A 103 -15.05 15.40 8.58
N ILE A 104 -14.01 14.75 9.09
CA ILE A 104 -13.89 13.31 9.12
C ILE A 104 -14.62 12.77 10.35
N GLU A 105 -15.69 12.03 10.10
CA GLU A 105 -16.48 11.29 11.09
C GLU A 105 -16.24 9.79 10.96
N SER A 106 -15.94 9.28 9.75
CA SER A 106 -15.66 7.86 9.58
C SER A 106 -14.70 7.56 8.43
N VAL A 107 -13.78 6.64 8.69
CA VAL A 107 -12.71 6.21 7.77
C VAL A 107 -12.63 4.69 7.74
N LEU A 108 -12.45 4.15 6.54
CA LEU A 108 -11.98 2.78 6.34
C LEU A 108 -10.47 2.80 6.13
N HIS A 109 -9.74 1.97 6.87
CA HIS A 109 -8.29 1.91 6.77
C HIS A 109 -7.77 0.47 6.81
N GLY A 110 -6.89 0.11 5.88
CA GLY A 110 -6.24 -1.20 5.83
C GLY A 110 -4.92 -1.18 5.06
N SER A 111 -4.21 -2.30 5.07
CA SER A 111 -2.89 -2.45 4.45
C SER A 111 -2.76 -3.83 3.82
N CYS A 112 -1.86 -3.99 2.85
CA CYS A 112 -1.38 -5.27 2.34
C CYS A 112 -2.48 -6.23 1.81
N ARG A 113 -2.61 -6.31 0.49
CA ARG A 113 -3.61 -7.14 -0.18
C ARG A 113 -2.97 -8.19 -1.10
N ASN A 114 -2.55 -9.32 -0.53
CA ASN A 114 -1.90 -10.40 -1.27
C ASN A 114 -2.93 -11.25 -2.06
N PRO A 115 -2.91 -11.27 -3.40
CA PRO A 115 -3.93 -11.96 -4.20
C PRO A 115 -4.02 -13.48 -4.00
N HIS A 116 -2.91 -14.14 -3.65
CA HIS A 116 -2.83 -15.60 -3.48
C HIS A 116 -2.75 -16.04 -2.01
N HIS A 117 -2.91 -15.12 -1.06
CA HIS A 117 -3.07 -15.53 0.33
C HIS A 117 -4.40 -16.29 0.54
N PRO A 118 -4.45 -17.42 1.29
CA PRO A 118 -5.66 -18.22 1.43
C PRO A 118 -6.84 -17.55 2.15
N SER A 119 -6.59 -16.47 2.88
CA SER A 119 -7.66 -15.71 3.57
C SER A 119 -8.61 -15.05 2.56
N GLU A 120 -9.82 -14.75 3.00
CA GLU A 120 -10.78 -13.99 2.21
C GLU A 120 -10.37 -12.49 2.16
N ASP A 121 -10.88 -11.74 1.18
CA ASP A 121 -10.54 -10.32 0.99
C ASP A 121 -11.45 -9.41 1.83
N SER A 122 -10.86 -8.64 2.74
CA SER A 122 -11.62 -7.80 3.68
C SER A 122 -12.22 -6.55 3.03
N LEU A 123 -11.84 -6.20 1.79
CA LEU A 123 -12.55 -5.16 1.03
C LEU A 123 -14.00 -5.57 0.73
N ILE A 124 -14.31 -6.87 0.69
CA ILE A 124 -15.69 -7.36 0.58
C ILE A 124 -16.54 -6.84 1.75
N SER A 125 -16.00 -6.91 2.98
CA SER A 125 -16.70 -6.44 4.18
C SER A 125 -16.81 -4.93 4.24
N ALA A 126 -15.80 -4.19 3.79
CA ALA A 126 -15.89 -2.74 3.62
C ALA A 126 -16.98 -2.33 2.63
N ASP A 127 -17.06 -3.01 1.48
CA ASP A 127 -18.06 -2.74 0.46
C ASP A 127 -19.48 -3.04 0.96
N ASN A 128 -19.65 -4.16 1.66
CA ASN A 128 -20.93 -4.53 2.28
C ASN A 128 -21.36 -3.53 3.36
N TYR A 129 -20.43 -3.08 4.20
CA TYR A 129 -20.67 -2.00 5.15
C TYR A 129 -21.14 -0.74 4.43
N GLN A 130 -20.42 -0.30 3.40
CA GLN A 130 -20.74 0.92 2.68
C GLN A 130 -22.10 0.82 1.98
N ASN A 131 -22.43 -0.30 1.34
CA ASN A 131 -23.74 -0.56 0.75
C ASN A 131 -24.86 -0.50 1.80
N THR A 132 -24.61 -1.06 2.99
CA THR A 132 -25.58 -1.04 4.10
C THR A 132 -25.87 0.39 4.56
N GLN A 133 -24.84 1.24 4.67
CA GLN A 133 -25.01 2.66 5.00
C GLN A 133 -25.78 3.41 3.90
N ARG A 134 -25.43 3.17 2.63
CA ARG A 134 -26.07 3.82 1.47
C ARG A 134 -27.55 3.46 1.33
N SER A 135 -27.90 2.18 1.48
CA SER A 135 -29.30 1.72 1.45
C SER A 135 -30.18 2.35 2.54
N GLN A 136 -29.57 2.83 3.63
CA GLN A 136 -30.23 3.53 4.73
C GLN A 136 -30.20 5.06 4.56
N ASN A 137 -29.81 5.57 3.39
CA ASN A 137 -29.59 6.99 3.09
C ASN A 137 -28.54 7.65 4.00
N GLN A 138 -27.53 6.90 4.44
CA GLN A 138 -26.41 7.41 5.22
C GLN A 138 -25.14 7.58 4.37
N ILE A 139 -24.26 8.47 4.82
CA ILE A 139 -22.96 8.71 4.17
C ILE A 139 -22.00 7.52 4.33
N GLY A 140 -22.09 6.77 5.42
CA GLY A 140 -21.09 5.74 5.74
C GLY A 140 -19.68 6.32 5.89
N SER A 141 -18.66 5.56 5.51
CA SER A 141 -17.27 6.03 5.57
C SER A 141 -16.98 7.05 4.47
N GLN A 142 -16.17 8.06 4.79
CA GLN A 142 -15.88 9.17 3.88
C GLN A 142 -14.59 8.97 3.09
N LEU A 143 -13.60 8.28 3.68
CA LEU A 143 -12.30 7.99 3.07
C LEU A 143 -11.98 6.50 3.14
N LEU A 144 -11.31 6.00 2.10
CA LEU A 144 -10.65 4.70 2.07
C LEU A 144 -9.15 4.94 2.04
N LEU A 145 -8.47 4.62 3.14
CA LEU A 145 -7.04 4.81 3.33
C LEU A 145 -6.31 3.46 3.25
N LEU A 146 -5.42 3.31 2.28
CA LEU A 146 -4.68 2.07 2.06
C LEU A 146 -3.18 2.29 2.30
N SER A 147 -2.67 1.76 3.42
CA SER A 147 -1.37 2.13 4.00
C SER A 147 -0.19 1.20 3.68
N GLY A 148 -0.32 0.34 2.68
CA GLY A 148 0.75 -0.59 2.29
C GLY A 148 0.42 -1.26 0.97
N ASP A 149 0.91 -2.48 0.75
CA ASP A 149 0.96 -3.10 -0.58
C ASP A 149 -0.39 -3.25 -1.27
N GLN A 150 -0.48 -2.69 -2.48
CA GLN A 150 -1.63 -2.89 -3.38
C GLN A 150 -1.39 -4.03 -4.37
N ILE A 151 -0.13 -4.28 -4.69
CA ILE A 151 0.36 -5.45 -5.42
C ILE A 151 1.54 -6.06 -4.66
N TYR A 152 1.88 -7.31 -4.99
CA TYR A 152 3.13 -7.94 -4.56
C TYR A 152 3.97 -8.21 -5.80
N ALA A 153 5.05 -7.47 -5.99
CA ALA A 153 5.94 -7.55 -7.15
C ALA A 153 7.02 -8.63 -6.97
N ASP A 154 7.39 -8.98 -5.75
CA ASP A 154 8.40 -9.99 -5.43
C ASP A 154 7.78 -11.36 -5.08
N ASP A 155 6.61 -11.39 -4.44
CA ASP A 155 5.83 -12.59 -4.11
C ASP A 155 4.64 -12.70 -5.07
N VAL A 156 4.85 -13.21 -6.28
CA VAL A 156 3.79 -13.37 -7.29
C VAL A 156 3.40 -14.85 -7.40
N ALA A 157 2.11 -15.16 -7.32
CA ALA A 157 1.63 -16.51 -7.61
C ALA A 157 2.01 -16.96 -9.02
N GLY A 158 2.37 -18.22 -9.20
CA GLY A 158 2.72 -18.76 -10.53
C GLY A 158 1.58 -18.60 -11.53
N ALA A 159 0.33 -18.84 -11.10
CA ALA A 159 -0.86 -18.63 -11.92
C ALA A 159 -1.12 -17.14 -12.24
N MET A 160 -0.78 -16.23 -11.31
CA MET A 160 -0.86 -14.78 -11.56
C MET A 160 0.16 -14.36 -12.61
N LEU A 161 1.39 -14.87 -12.53
CA LEU A 161 2.44 -14.57 -13.51
C LEU A 161 2.06 -15.07 -14.93
N GLN A 162 1.44 -16.25 -15.04
CA GLN A 162 0.86 -16.70 -16.31
C GLN A 162 -0.26 -15.78 -16.82
N ALA A 163 -1.14 -15.30 -15.93
CA ALA A 163 -2.21 -14.36 -16.27
C ALA A 163 -1.66 -13.00 -16.74
N ILE A 164 -0.58 -12.52 -16.12
CA ILE A 164 0.15 -11.30 -16.52
C ILE A 164 0.57 -11.40 -18.00
N TYR A 165 1.22 -12.49 -18.39
CA TYR A 165 1.66 -12.68 -19.79
C TYR A 165 0.49 -12.80 -20.77
N GLN A 166 -0.61 -13.44 -20.38
CA GLN A 166 -1.83 -13.43 -21.20
C GLN A 166 -2.35 -12.00 -21.36
N LEU A 167 -2.44 -11.21 -20.29
CA LEU A 167 -2.97 -9.85 -20.33
C LEU A 167 -2.09 -8.91 -21.17
N MET A 168 -0.77 -8.99 -21.01
CA MET A 168 0.21 -8.23 -21.79
C MET A 168 -0.04 -8.41 -23.30
N ASN A 169 -0.21 -9.66 -23.74
CA ASN A 169 -0.50 -9.97 -25.13
C ASN A 169 -1.90 -9.51 -25.57
N LYS A 170 -2.91 -9.62 -24.70
CA LYS A 170 -4.29 -9.20 -25.02
C LYS A 170 -4.43 -7.69 -25.18
N LEU A 171 -3.72 -6.91 -24.37
CA LEU A 171 -3.79 -5.45 -24.39
C LEU A 171 -2.72 -4.81 -25.29
N GLY A 172 -1.78 -5.61 -25.80
CA GLY A 172 -0.62 -5.11 -26.55
C GLY A 172 0.19 -4.12 -25.72
N ILE A 173 0.47 -4.44 -24.45
CA ILE A 173 1.20 -3.54 -23.55
C ILE A 173 2.59 -3.29 -24.13
N PHE A 174 2.93 -2.02 -24.30
CA PHE A 174 4.21 -1.61 -24.86
C PHE A 174 5.35 -2.07 -23.96
N LYS A 175 6.34 -2.71 -24.57
CA LYS A 175 7.48 -3.27 -23.85
C LYS A 175 8.55 -2.23 -23.64
N GLU A 176 9.31 -2.35 -22.58
CA GLU A 176 10.55 -1.59 -22.45
C GLU A 176 11.71 -2.21 -23.25
N THR A 177 12.86 -1.54 -23.22
CA THR A 177 14.11 -2.10 -23.76
C THR A 177 14.50 -3.33 -22.94
N SER A 178 14.80 -4.43 -23.62
CA SER A 178 15.10 -5.71 -22.96
C SER A 178 16.23 -5.58 -21.92
N LEU A 179 15.93 -6.05 -20.72
CA LEU A 179 16.88 -6.16 -19.63
C LEU A 179 17.81 -7.34 -19.87
N ASN A 180 19.07 -7.21 -19.45
CA ASN A 180 20.05 -8.30 -19.53
C ASN A 180 19.82 -9.32 -18.40
N VAL A 181 18.68 -10.01 -18.44
CA VAL A 181 18.32 -11.13 -17.56
C VAL A 181 18.08 -12.35 -18.43
N ASP A 182 18.82 -13.44 -18.17
CA ASP A 182 18.74 -14.70 -18.91
C ASP A 182 17.50 -15.51 -18.49
N LEU A 183 16.34 -15.11 -19.02
CA LEU A 183 15.04 -15.78 -18.83
C LEU A 183 14.69 -16.63 -20.06
N PRO A 184 14.22 -17.88 -19.87
CA PRO A 184 13.60 -18.67 -20.94
C PRO A 184 12.39 -17.97 -21.58
N ASP A 185 12.13 -18.22 -22.86
CA ASP A 185 10.94 -17.69 -23.55
C ASP A 185 9.63 -18.28 -23.02
N ASP A 186 9.62 -19.55 -22.60
CA ASP A 186 8.45 -20.19 -22.00
C ASP A 186 8.30 -19.77 -20.55
N ILE A 187 7.18 -19.13 -20.23
CA ILE A 187 6.85 -18.68 -18.87
C ILE A 187 6.83 -19.84 -17.86
N ASN A 188 6.46 -21.05 -18.28
CA ASN A 188 6.47 -22.23 -17.40
C ASN A 188 7.88 -22.63 -16.94
N GLU A 189 8.90 -22.37 -17.77
CA GLU A 189 10.30 -22.61 -17.40
C GLU A 189 10.83 -21.52 -16.45
N GLN A 190 10.19 -20.36 -16.41
CA GLN A 190 10.53 -19.29 -15.48
C GLN A 190 9.90 -19.47 -14.09
N LEU A 191 8.72 -20.10 -14.01
CA LEU A 191 7.98 -20.24 -12.75
C LEU A 191 8.84 -20.86 -11.65
N TYR A 192 8.86 -20.19 -10.51
CA TYR A 192 9.60 -20.51 -9.28
C TYR A 192 11.14 -20.54 -9.43
N ASN A 193 11.67 -20.06 -10.56
CA ASN A 193 13.10 -20.06 -10.87
C ASN A 193 13.68 -18.66 -11.09
N ARG A 194 12.86 -17.60 -11.12
CA ARG A 194 13.32 -16.23 -11.41
C ARG A 194 14.34 -15.71 -10.40
N ALA A 195 14.17 -16.01 -9.11
CA ALA A 195 15.11 -15.58 -8.05
C ALA A 195 16.58 -15.93 -8.35
N GLN A 196 16.83 -17.06 -9.02
CA GLN A 196 18.18 -17.52 -9.35
C GLN A 196 18.79 -16.80 -10.57
N LYS A 197 17.95 -16.11 -11.34
CA LYS A 197 18.33 -15.37 -12.56
C LYS A 197 18.51 -13.87 -12.30
N LEU A 198 18.01 -13.38 -11.18
CA LEU A 198 18.15 -11.98 -10.79
C LEU A 198 19.60 -11.64 -10.41
N PRO A 199 20.01 -10.36 -10.55
CA PRO A 199 21.37 -9.93 -10.22
C PRO A 199 21.77 -10.23 -8.77
N VAL A 200 23.06 -10.53 -8.61
CA VAL A 200 23.70 -10.78 -7.30
C VAL A 200 25.00 -10.01 -7.21
N THR A 201 25.37 -9.59 -6.01
CA THR A 201 26.73 -9.12 -5.72
C THR A 201 27.60 -10.34 -5.44
N ALA A 202 28.57 -10.58 -6.31
CA ALA A 202 29.51 -11.69 -6.18
C ALA A 202 30.28 -11.60 -4.85
N TRP A 203 30.48 -12.72 -4.16
CA TRP A 203 31.11 -12.74 -2.84
C TRP A 203 32.51 -12.13 -2.82
N GLN A 204 33.21 -12.12 -3.95
CA GLN A 204 34.53 -11.51 -4.14
C GLN A 204 34.50 -9.99 -4.02
N ASP A 205 33.40 -9.37 -4.44
CA ASP A 205 33.21 -7.92 -4.45
C ASP A 205 32.60 -7.41 -3.14
N ARG A 206 32.14 -8.34 -2.28
CA ARG A 206 31.63 -8.03 -0.94
C ARG A 206 32.75 -7.59 0.01
N SER A 207 32.39 -6.73 0.97
CA SER A 207 33.30 -6.32 2.05
C SER A 207 33.76 -7.51 2.90
N LYS A 208 35.08 -7.61 3.13
CA LYS A 208 35.71 -8.59 4.03
C LYS A 208 35.25 -8.51 5.48
N ARG A 209 34.55 -7.44 5.85
CA ARG A 209 33.96 -7.26 7.19
C ARG A 209 32.64 -8.03 7.36
N THR A 210 32.00 -8.43 6.27
CA THR A 210 30.73 -9.16 6.29
C THR A 210 30.97 -10.66 6.43
N LEU A 211 30.10 -11.36 7.16
CA LEU A 211 30.17 -12.81 7.32
C LEU A 211 30.07 -13.54 5.97
N GLY A 212 29.27 -13.00 5.05
CA GLY A 212 29.05 -13.58 3.72
C GLY A 212 30.31 -13.71 2.87
N TYR A 213 31.27 -12.79 3.00
CA TYR A 213 32.58 -12.87 2.32
C TYR A 213 33.34 -14.14 2.75
N TRP A 214 33.40 -14.41 4.05
CA TRP A 214 34.11 -15.58 4.59
C TRP A 214 33.39 -16.90 4.31
N LEU A 215 32.07 -16.85 4.16
CA LEU A 215 31.26 -17.98 3.73
C LEU A 215 31.22 -18.17 2.19
N LYS A 216 31.89 -17.29 1.42
CA LYS A 216 31.88 -17.27 -0.06
C LYS A 216 30.48 -17.33 -0.64
N ARG A 217 29.55 -16.59 -0.03
CA ARG A 217 28.15 -16.56 -0.43
C ARG A 217 27.89 -15.26 -1.19
N ASP A 218 27.35 -15.36 -2.38
CA ASP A 218 26.85 -14.20 -3.11
C ASP A 218 25.71 -13.55 -2.33
N LEU A 219 25.50 -12.26 -2.57
CA LEU A 219 24.39 -11.50 -1.99
C LEU A 219 23.37 -11.23 -3.09
N ALA A 220 22.21 -11.88 -3.01
CA ALA A 220 21.12 -11.55 -3.92
C ALA A 220 20.69 -10.09 -3.72
N HIS A 221 20.40 -9.39 -4.81
CA HIS A 221 19.92 -8.02 -4.75
C HIS A 221 18.46 -7.94 -4.27
N PHE A 222 17.66 -8.96 -4.61
CA PHE A 222 16.26 -9.09 -4.21
C PHE A 222 16.14 -10.31 -3.31
N THR A 223 15.91 -10.07 -2.00
CA THR A 223 16.08 -11.08 -0.94
C THR A 223 14.78 -11.54 -0.28
N SER A 224 13.69 -11.71 -1.03
CA SER A 224 12.48 -12.31 -0.45
C SER A 224 12.60 -13.83 -0.34
N ALA A 225 12.15 -14.40 0.79
CA ALA A 225 11.93 -15.84 0.94
C ALA A 225 10.93 -16.40 -0.10
N LYS A 226 10.21 -15.51 -0.80
CA LYS A 226 9.21 -15.79 -1.81
C LYS A 226 9.47 -15.13 -3.17
N SER A 227 10.69 -14.62 -3.42
CA SER A 227 11.14 -13.99 -4.70
C SER A 227 11.09 -14.89 -5.96
N ALA A 228 10.50 -16.09 -5.86
CA ALA A 228 10.60 -17.14 -6.86
C ALA A 228 9.97 -16.75 -8.23
N ASN A 229 9.02 -15.81 -8.23
CA ASN A 229 8.30 -15.30 -9.40
C ASN A 229 8.35 -13.76 -9.52
N HIS A 230 9.39 -13.12 -8.98
CA HIS A 230 9.53 -11.66 -8.98
C HIS A 230 9.27 -11.02 -10.37
N LEU A 231 8.54 -9.90 -10.40
CA LEU A 231 8.30 -9.10 -11.61
C LEU A 231 9.55 -8.35 -12.03
N ILE A 232 9.81 -8.27 -13.33
CA ILE A 232 11.07 -7.76 -13.87
C ILE A 232 10.82 -6.55 -14.74
N SER A 233 9.95 -6.68 -15.76
CA SER A 233 9.77 -5.62 -16.75
C SER A 233 8.58 -4.71 -16.44
N PHE A 234 8.63 -3.48 -16.96
CA PHE A 234 7.57 -2.48 -16.80
C PHE A 234 6.19 -3.03 -17.15
N GLU A 235 6.07 -3.74 -18.28
CA GLU A 235 4.80 -4.29 -18.73
C GLU A 235 4.22 -5.37 -17.80
N GLU A 236 5.07 -6.09 -17.04
CA GLU A 236 4.62 -7.03 -16.02
C GLU A 236 3.98 -6.31 -14.82
N PHE A 237 4.59 -5.23 -14.35
CA PHE A 237 4.02 -4.39 -13.28
C PHE A 237 2.68 -3.77 -13.70
N VAL A 238 2.58 -3.23 -14.93
CA VAL A 238 1.34 -2.68 -15.48
C VAL A 238 0.22 -3.73 -15.47
N ALA A 239 0.50 -4.94 -15.97
CA ALA A 239 -0.47 -6.02 -15.98
C ALA A 239 -0.87 -6.47 -14.56
N MET A 240 0.08 -6.55 -13.63
CA MET A 240 -0.18 -6.88 -12.22
C MET A 240 -1.17 -5.91 -11.58
N TYR A 241 -0.95 -4.60 -11.73
CA TYR A 241 -1.87 -3.57 -11.22
C TYR A 241 -3.29 -3.73 -11.78
N LEU A 242 -3.42 -3.93 -13.09
CA LEU A 242 -4.72 -4.13 -13.73
C LEU A 242 -5.44 -5.38 -13.22
N LEU A 243 -4.74 -6.50 -13.05
CA LEU A 243 -5.29 -7.75 -12.53
C LEU A 243 -5.71 -7.63 -11.06
N CYS A 244 -5.03 -6.80 -10.27
CA CYS A 244 -5.38 -6.52 -8.86
C CYS A 244 -6.56 -5.55 -8.70
N TYR A 245 -6.83 -4.70 -9.71
CA TYR A 245 -7.85 -3.65 -9.62
C TYR A 245 -9.14 -3.94 -10.38
N SER A 246 -9.13 -4.84 -11.37
CA SER A 246 -10.27 -4.98 -12.28
C SER A 246 -10.74 -6.40 -12.46
N LYS A 247 -12.04 -6.65 -12.24
CA LYS A 247 -12.68 -7.92 -12.59
C LYS A 247 -12.79 -8.12 -14.10
N GLN A 248 -12.95 -7.03 -14.86
CA GLN A 248 -13.22 -7.06 -16.30
C GLN A 248 -12.02 -7.60 -17.07
N VAL A 249 -10.78 -7.28 -16.66
CA VAL A 249 -9.59 -7.81 -17.34
C VAL A 249 -9.45 -9.32 -17.19
N TRP A 250 -9.95 -9.91 -16.10
CA TRP A 250 -9.97 -11.36 -15.93
C TRP A 250 -10.89 -12.08 -16.92
N GLN A 251 -11.85 -11.38 -17.54
CA GLN A 251 -12.64 -11.95 -18.65
C GLN A 251 -11.81 -12.16 -19.93
N CYS A 252 -10.63 -11.52 -20.01
CA CYS A 252 -9.69 -11.66 -21.11
C CYS A 252 -8.68 -12.81 -20.89
N ILE A 253 -8.66 -13.39 -19.69
CA ILE A 253 -7.72 -14.43 -19.26
C ILE A 253 -8.41 -15.78 -19.35
N ASP A 254 -7.72 -16.75 -19.95
CA ASP A 254 -8.15 -18.14 -19.94
C ASP A 254 -7.59 -18.84 -18.69
N MET A 255 -8.45 -19.01 -17.69
CA MET A 255 -8.12 -19.64 -16.41
C MET A 255 -7.76 -21.13 -16.55
N ASP A 256 -8.25 -21.80 -17.60
CA ASP A 256 -7.97 -23.22 -17.85
C ASP A 256 -6.56 -23.42 -18.41
N LEU A 257 -5.98 -22.39 -19.03
CA LEU A 257 -4.58 -22.38 -19.50
C LEU A 257 -3.57 -22.02 -18.40
N LEU A 258 -4.03 -21.59 -17.22
CA LEU A 258 -3.16 -21.36 -16.07
C LEU A 258 -2.80 -22.70 -15.43
N THR A 259 -1.91 -23.44 -16.07
CA THR A 259 -1.49 -24.78 -15.65
C THR A 259 0.02 -24.87 -15.52
N PHE A 260 0.48 -25.61 -14.53
CA PHE A 260 1.89 -25.88 -14.30
C PHE A 260 2.08 -27.34 -13.90
N THR A 261 3.14 -27.97 -14.39
CA THR A 261 3.51 -29.33 -14.03
C THR A 261 4.94 -29.35 -13.53
N SER A 262 5.14 -29.72 -12.27
CA SER A 262 6.46 -29.90 -11.67
C SER A 262 6.69 -31.33 -11.22
N SER A 263 7.92 -31.82 -11.39
CA SER A 263 8.35 -33.08 -10.79
C SER A 263 8.48 -33.00 -9.26
N GLU A 264 8.53 -31.79 -8.70
CA GLU A 264 8.62 -31.55 -7.26
C GLU A 264 7.22 -31.37 -6.64
N PRO A 265 6.74 -32.30 -5.79
CA PRO A 265 5.37 -32.25 -5.25
C PRO A 265 5.08 -31.00 -4.42
N LYS A 266 6.10 -30.39 -3.79
CA LYS A 266 5.95 -29.17 -3.02
C LYS A 266 5.64 -27.96 -3.91
N ILE A 267 6.36 -27.82 -5.02
CA ILE A 267 6.16 -26.71 -5.97
C ILE A 267 4.82 -26.89 -6.68
N GLN A 268 4.49 -28.12 -7.09
CA GLN A 268 3.18 -28.40 -7.67
C GLN A 268 2.05 -27.98 -6.74
N ARG A 269 2.12 -28.40 -5.47
CA ARG A 269 1.13 -28.03 -4.47
C ARG A 269 1.08 -26.51 -4.23
N CYS A 270 2.23 -25.84 -4.22
CA CYS A 270 2.30 -24.39 -4.09
C CYS A 270 1.50 -23.70 -5.21
N PHE A 271 1.72 -24.11 -6.46
CA PHE A 271 0.98 -23.61 -7.61
C PHE A 271 -0.53 -23.87 -7.49
N ASP A 272 -0.91 -25.09 -7.10
CA ASP A 272 -2.33 -25.47 -6.97
C ASP A 272 -3.02 -24.65 -5.86
N ASP A 273 -2.37 -24.47 -4.71
CA ASP A 273 -2.88 -23.68 -3.57
C ASP A 273 -2.95 -22.18 -3.94
N GLU A 274 -1.94 -21.65 -4.63
CA GLU A 274 -1.89 -20.27 -5.16
C GLU A 274 -3.02 -20.01 -6.16
N LYS A 275 -3.23 -20.92 -7.12
CA LYS A 275 -4.29 -20.81 -8.13
C LYS A 275 -5.67 -20.79 -7.47
N LEU A 276 -5.90 -21.67 -6.50
CA LEU A 276 -7.18 -21.71 -5.77
C LEU A 276 -7.44 -20.41 -5.00
N ALA A 277 -6.43 -19.86 -4.33
CA ALA A 277 -6.55 -18.60 -3.62
C ALA A 277 -6.80 -17.41 -4.58
N LEU A 278 -6.13 -17.42 -5.74
CA LEU A 278 -6.28 -16.43 -6.79
C LEU A 278 -7.70 -16.45 -7.39
N GLU A 279 -8.29 -17.62 -7.65
CA GLU A 279 -9.67 -17.74 -8.13
C GLU A 279 -10.68 -17.07 -7.19
N LYS A 280 -10.51 -17.24 -5.87
CA LYS A 280 -11.35 -16.56 -4.87
C LYS A 280 -11.15 -15.06 -4.86
N PHE A 281 -9.89 -14.60 -4.94
CA PHE A 281 -9.58 -13.17 -5.05
C PHE A 281 -10.28 -12.55 -6.25
N VAL A 282 -10.17 -13.20 -7.41
CA VAL A 282 -10.79 -12.80 -8.67
C VAL A 282 -12.32 -12.79 -8.57
N ALA A 283 -12.94 -13.68 -7.79
CA ALA A 283 -14.38 -13.62 -7.55
C ALA A 283 -14.80 -12.36 -6.75
N GLY A 284 -13.97 -11.92 -5.79
CA GLY A 284 -14.24 -10.77 -4.92
C GLY A 284 -13.93 -9.39 -5.52
N LEU A 285 -13.18 -9.30 -6.62
CA LEU A 285 -12.68 -8.03 -7.17
C LEU A 285 -13.75 -6.94 -7.40
N HIS A 286 -14.96 -7.33 -7.80
CA HIS A 286 -16.04 -6.39 -8.06
C HIS A 286 -16.41 -5.53 -6.83
N HIS A 287 -16.26 -6.06 -5.61
CA HIS A 287 -16.45 -5.30 -4.37
C HIS A 287 -15.43 -4.17 -4.23
N SER A 288 -14.15 -4.46 -4.49
CA SER A 288 -13.11 -3.43 -4.45
C SER A 288 -13.32 -2.35 -5.51
N GLN A 289 -13.77 -2.73 -6.70
CA GLN A 289 -14.08 -1.78 -7.77
C GLN A 289 -15.22 -0.84 -7.40
N ARG A 290 -16.29 -1.37 -6.80
CA ARG A 290 -17.41 -0.56 -6.32
C ARG A 290 -16.96 0.40 -5.21
N LEU A 291 -16.14 -0.04 -4.25
CA LEU A 291 -15.55 0.86 -3.24
C LEU A 291 -14.75 1.99 -3.88
N TYR A 292 -13.83 1.66 -4.80
CA TYR A 292 -12.98 2.63 -5.49
C TYR A 292 -13.79 3.66 -6.28
N ALA A 293 -14.93 3.25 -6.85
CA ALA A 293 -15.83 4.15 -7.57
C ALA A 293 -16.63 5.10 -6.65
N ASN A 294 -16.76 4.81 -5.35
CA ASN A 294 -17.69 5.51 -4.43
C ASN A 294 -17.01 6.18 -3.23
N MET A 295 -15.69 6.11 -3.12
CA MET A 295 -14.93 6.68 -2.00
C MET A 295 -13.61 7.26 -2.49
N SER A 296 -13.18 8.38 -1.91
CA SER A 296 -11.82 8.86 -2.12
C SER A 296 -10.84 7.82 -1.58
N CYS A 297 -10.13 7.17 -2.50
CA CYS A 297 -9.19 6.10 -2.23
C CYS A 297 -7.77 6.67 -2.29
N LEU A 298 -7.17 6.85 -1.11
CA LEU A 298 -5.82 7.37 -0.95
C LEU A 298 -4.91 6.21 -0.59
N MET A 299 -3.80 6.08 -1.31
CA MET A 299 -2.87 4.97 -1.16
C MET A 299 -1.46 5.49 -0.89
N MET A 300 -0.66 4.70 -0.20
CA MET A 300 0.80 4.84 -0.15
C MET A 300 1.44 3.53 -0.59
N PHE A 301 2.58 3.57 -1.28
CA PHE A 301 3.30 2.32 -1.56
C PHE A 301 3.89 1.75 -0.27
N ASP A 302 4.12 0.45 -0.29
CA ASP A 302 5.11 -0.20 0.54
C ASP A 302 6.27 -0.79 -0.28
N ASP A 303 7.10 -1.61 0.35
CA ASP A 303 8.17 -2.31 -0.34
C ASP A 303 7.67 -3.31 -1.37
N HIS A 304 6.67 -4.16 -1.08
CA HIS A 304 6.24 -5.18 -2.04
C HIS A 304 5.56 -4.61 -3.30
N ASP A 305 5.15 -3.34 -3.32
CA ASP A 305 4.79 -2.66 -4.59
C ASP A 305 5.98 -2.53 -5.57
N VAL A 306 7.22 -2.67 -5.06
CA VAL A 306 8.49 -2.55 -5.81
C VAL A 306 9.35 -3.82 -5.67
N THR A 307 9.78 -4.15 -4.46
CA THR A 307 10.48 -5.37 -4.04
C THR A 307 10.59 -5.37 -2.50
N ASP A 308 10.51 -6.55 -1.90
CA ASP A 308 10.83 -6.77 -0.48
C ASP A 308 12.18 -6.15 -0.06
N ASP A 309 12.28 -5.72 1.20
CA ASP A 309 13.42 -5.01 1.80
C ASP A 309 13.84 -3.70 1.08
N TRP A 310 12.96 -3.08 0.27
CA TRP A 310 13.32 -1.89 -0.51
C TRP A 310 13.87 -0.76 0.36
N ASN A 311 15.11 -0.35 0.08
CA ASN A 311 15.87 0.67 0.82
C ASN A 311 16.10 0.34 2.30
N LEU A 312 15.96 -0.91 2.73
CA LEU A 312 16.07 -1.28 4.14
C LEU A 312 17.42 -0.90 4.76
N THR A 313 18.51 -1.10 4.01
CA THR A 313 19.88 -0.81 4.47
C THR A 313 20.68 -0.04 3.42
N ALA A 314 21.65 0.75 3.88
CA ALA A 314 22.55 1.46 2.97
C ALA A 314 23.37 0.50 2.07
N ASN A 315 23.69 -0.70 2.57
CA ASN A 315 24.35 -1.73 1.76
C ASN A 315 23.43 -2.27 0.65
N TRP A 316 22.15 -2.52 0.96
CA TRP A 316 21.16 -2.92 -0.06
C TRP A 316 21.06 -1.86 -1.16
N GLU A 317 20.91 -0.59 -0.78
CA GLU A 317 20.85 0.53 -1.73
C GLU A 317 22.07 0.57 -2.65
N GLN A 318 23.27 0.43 -2.08
CA GLN A 318 24.50 0.44 -2.88
C GLN A 318 24.56 -0.69 -3.89
N ASN A 319 24.22 -1.91 -3.49
CA ASN A 319 24.28 -3.07 -4.40
C ASN A 319 23.21 -2.98 -5.49
N VAL A 320 21.98 -2.60 -5.13
CA VAL A 320 20.84 -2.52 -6.06
C VAL A 320 20.98 -1.35 -7.03
N TYR A 321 21.30 -0.16 -6.54
CA TYR A 321 21.34 1.04 -7.39
C TYR A 321 22.62 1.15 -8.24
N GLN A 322 23.68 0.40 -7.93
CA GLN A 322 24.88 0.33 -8.78
C GLN A 322 24.77 -0.71 -9.90
N ASP A 323 23.86 -1.66 -9.79
CA ASP A 323 23.58 -2.63 -10.86
C ASP A 323 22.50 -2.08 -11.81
N PRO A 324 22.79 -1.94 -13.12
CA PRO A 324 21.84 -1.36 -14.07
C PRO A 324 20.51 -2.12 -14.17
N VAL A 325 20.52 -3.45 -14.06
CA VAL A 325 19.32 -4.28 -14.15
C VAL A 325 18.50 -4.14 -12.89
N SER A 326 19.11 -4.28 -11.70
CA SER A 326 18.41 -4.13 -10.44
C SER A 326 17.83 -2.73 -10.27
N ARG A 327 18.60 -1.69 -10.60
CA ARG A 327 18.11 -0.30 -10.60
C ARG A 327 16.90 -0.13 -11.54
N ARG A 328 16.91 -0.75 -12.72
CA ARG A 328 15.81 -0.66 -13.67
C ARG A 328 14.54 -1.37 -13.18
N ILE A 329 14.66 -2.53 -12.53
CA ILE A 329 13.52 -3.22 -11.90
C ILE A 329 12.87 -2.32 -10.82
N VAL A 330 13.67 -1.65 -9.99
CA VAL A 330 13.14 -0.68 -9.00
C VAL A 330 12.45 0.49 -9.70
N ALA A 331 13.02 1.02 -10.78
CA ALA A 331 12.39 2.08 -11.56
C ALA A 331 11.04 1.64 -12.16
N ASN A 332 10.92 0.40 -12.62
CA ASN A 332 9.65 -0.17 -13.11
C ASN A 332 8.56 -0.14 -12.05
N GLY A 333 8.89 -0.53 -10.81
CA GLY A 333 7.98 -0.45 -9.67
C GLY A 333 7.55 0.99 -9.38
N LEU A 334 8.49 1.94 -9.34
CA LEU A 334 8.20 3.36 -9.08
C LEU A 334 7.33 4.01 -10.16
N ILE A 335 7.65 3.78 -11.44
CA ILE A 335 6.87 4.33 -12.56
C ILE A 335 5.46 3.75 -12.55
N SER A 336 5.32 2.45 -12.30
CA SER A 336 4.01 1.80 -12.23
C SER A 336 3.21 2.30 -11.03
N TYR A 337 3.83 2.43 -9.86
CA TYR A 337 3.20 3.04 -8.70
C TYR A 337 2.67 4.44 -9.01
N TRP A 338 3.46 5.27 -9.67
CA TRP A 338 3.01 6.60 -10.06
C TRP A 338 1.76 6.51 -10.94
N VAL A 339 1.80 5.74 -12.03
CA VAL A 339 0.68 5.59 -12.98
C VAL A 339 -0.62 5.14 -12.29
N PHE A 340 -0.55 4.18 -11.37
CA PHE A 340 -1.71 3.49 -10.80
C PHE A 340 -2.16 4.01 -9.43
N GLN A 341 -1.27 4.66 -8.68
CA GLN A 341 -1.55 5.13 -7.31
C GLN A 341 -1.15 6.60 -7.14
N GLY A 342 0.14 6.90 -7.30
CA GLY A 342 0.74 8.19 -6.91
C GLY A 342 0.24 9.39 -7.69
N TRP A 343 -0.07 9.23 -8.98
CA TRP A 343 -0.53 10.30 -9.86
C TRP A 343 -1.87 10.90 -9.40
N GLY A 344 -2.72 10.08 -8.79
CA GLY A 344 -4.01 10.49 -8.26
C GLY A 344 -3.98 11.06 -6.85
N ASN A 345 -2.98 10.71 -6.03
CA ASN A 345 -2.95 11.04 -4.60
C ASN A 345 -2.98 12.55 -4.32
N ASP A 346 -2.33 13.35 -5.17
CA ASP A 346 -2.30 14.81 -5.09
C ASP A 346 -2.96 15.48 -6.31
N ALA A 347 -3.74 14.71 -7.08
CA ALA A 347 -4.30 15.11 -8.38
C ALA A 347 -3.23 15.65 -9.35
N GLY A 348 -2.05 15.03 -9.37
CA GLY A 348 -0.96 15.36 -10.30
C GLY A 348 -0.31 16.73 -10.08
N LYS A 349 -0.57 17.39 -8.95
CA LYS A 349 -0.04 18.74 -8.66
C LYS A 349 1.48 18.78 -8.65
N LYS A 350 2.12 17.79 -8.03
CA LYS A 350 3.58 17.68 -7.95
C LYS A 350 4.16 16.70 -8.97
N SER A 351 3.43 15.63 -9.29
CA SER A 351 3.92 14.52 -10.12
C SER A 351 3.44 14.54 -11.58
N GLY A 352 2.54 15.46 -11.95
CA GLY A 352 1.92 15.49 -13.27
C GLY A 352 2.89 15.69 -14.45
N PHE A 353 4.07 16.27 -14.19
CA PHE A 353 5.11 16.46 -15.20
C PHE A 353 5.72 15.14 -15.71
N PHE A 354 5.61 14.04 -14.94
CA PHE A 354 6.04 12.72 -15.39
C PHE A 354 5.27 12.24 -16.61
N LYS A 355 4.04 12.73 -16.83
CA LYS A 355 3.25 12.41 -18.03
C LYS A 355 4.01 12.77 -19.30
N ASP A 356 4.51 14.00 -19.38
CA ASP A 356 5.20 14.48 -20.57
C ASP A 356 6.54 13.75 -20.76
N LEU A 357 7.28 13.50 -19.67
CA LEU A 357 8.50 12.68 -19.70
C LEU A 357 8.24 11.24 -20.16
N MET A 358 7.13 10.64 -19.72
CA MET A 358 6.76 9.29 -20.14
C MET A 358 6.41 9.28 -21.63
N LEU A 359 5.61 10.25 -22.11
CA LEU A 359 5.28 10.36 -23.52
C LEU A 359 6.53 10.53 -24.41
N ASP A 360 7.50 11.32 -23.96
CA ASP A 360 8.79 11.52 -24.65
C ASP A 360 9.69 10.27 -24.60
N SER A 361 9.43 9.34 -23.68
CA SER A 361 10.15 8.08 -23.53
C SER A 361 9.67 6.96 -24.47
N LYS A 362 8.65 7.19 -25.32
CA LYS A 362 8.16 6.18 -26.28
C LYS A 362 8.68 6.42 -27.69
N THR A 363 9.39 5.45 -28.26
CA THR A 363 9.77 5.44 -29.69
C THR A 363 9.40 4.10 -30.30
N ASP A 364 8.75 4.09 -31.47
CA ASP A 364 8.33 2.87 -32.17
C ASP A 364 7.60 1.84 -31.28
N GLU A 365 6.72 2.33 -30.39
CA GLU A 365 5.94 1.51 -29.44
C GLU A 365 6.79 0.72 -28.41
N GLN A 366 8.04 1.11 -28.24
CA GLN A 366 8.95 0.63 -27.18
C GLN A 366 9.32 1.77 -26.22
N TRP A 367 9.49 1.44 -24.94
CA TRP A 367 9.91 2.40 -23.93
C TRP A 367 11.44 2.52 -23.77
N HIS A 368 11.89 3.76 -23.64
CA HIS A 368 13.25 4.19 -23.35
C HIS A 368 13.23 5.20 -22.20
N PHE A 369 13.36 4.70 -20.97
CA PHE A 369 13.08 5.47 -19.76
C PHE A 369 14.26 6.27 -19.19
N GLU A 370 15.38 6.40 -19.90
CA GLU A 370 16.62 7.01 -19.35
C GLU A 370 16.40 8.37 -18.67
N ASN A 371 15.61 9.26 -19.30
CA ASN A 371 15.28 10.57 -18.73
C ASN A 371 14.27 10.47 -17.57
N LEU A 372 13.23 9.64 -17.73
CA LEU A 372 12.21 9.43 -16.70
C LEU A 372 12.84 8.83 -15.42
N ASP A 373 13.81 7.94 -15.56
CA ASP A 373 14.51 7.30 -14.44
C ASP A 373 15.24 8.30 -13.57
N LYS A 374 15.91 9.25 -14.20
CA LYS A 374 16.59 10.29 -13.45
C LYS A 374 15.59 11.08 -12.60
N GLU A 375 14.46 11.46 -13.17
CA GLU A 375 13.47 12.27 -12.46
C GLU A 375 12.69 11.45 -11.42
N ILE A 376 12.35 10.18 -11.69
CA ILE A 376 11.61 9.32 -10.76
C ILE A 376 12.44 9.03 -9.50
N PHE A 377 13.76 8.81 -9.62
CA PHE A 377 14.64 8.59 -8.47
C PHE A 377 14.93 9.85 -7.65
N ASN A 378 14.85 11.03 -8.28
CA ASN A 378 15.06 12.31 -7.60
C ASN A 378 13.76 12.90 -7.03
N PHE A 379 12.61 12.27 -7.28
CA PHE A 379 11.33 12.78 -6.83
C PHE A 379 11.09 12.45 -5.36
N SER A 380 11.02 13.51 -4.56
CA SER A 380 10.96 13.45 -3.09
C SER A 380 9.58 13.72 -2.52
N TYR A 381 8.53 13.79 -3.34
CA TYR A 381 7.20 14.26 -2.92
C TYR A 381 6.11 13.20 -2.99
N TRP A 382 6.44 11.94 -2.65
CA TRP A 382 5.44 10.88 -2.49
C TRP A 382 4.57 11.06 -1.24
N HIS A 383 5.06 11.80 -0.23
CA HIS A 383 4.25 12.25 0.89
C HIS A 383 3.24 13.32 0.45
N PHE A 384 2.06 13.31 1.05
CA PHE A 384 1.00 14.27 0.74
C PHE A 384 0.08 14.51 1.93
N GLU A 385 -0.75 15.54 1.78
CA GLU A 385 -1.68 16.00 2.80
C GLU A 385 -3.06 16.20 2.18
N VAL A 386 -4.10 15.89 2.94
CA VAL A 386 -5.48 16.22 2.56
C VAL A 386 -6.03 17.23 3.57
N PRO A 387 -6.50 18.40 3.10
CA PRO A 387 -6.97 19.47 3.97
C PRO A 387 -8.39 19.19 4.48
N CYS A 388 -8.52 18.23 5.38
CA CYS A 388 -9.75 17.89 6.13
C CYS A 388 -9.56 18.14 7.63
N GLU A 389 -10.61 17.98 8.42
CA GLU A 389 -10.59 18.12 9.88
C GLU A 389 -11.02 16.78 10.53
N PRO A 390 -10.14 16.04 11.23
CA PRO A 390 -8.71 16.31 11.45
C PRO A 390 -7.88 16.23 10.17
N LYS A 391 -6.75 16.96 10.12
CA LYS A 391 -5.84 16.97 8.96
C LYS A 391 -5.26 15.58 8.72
N LEU A 392 -5.27 15.11 7.47
CA LEU A 392 -4.62 13.86 7.07
C LEU A 392 -3.22 14.14 6.53
N VAL A 393 -2.22 13.48 7.10
CA VAL A 393 -0.81 13.54 6.71
C VAL A 393 -0.36 12.13 6.35
N VAL A 394 0.05 11.92 5.10
CA VAL A 394 0.57 10.63 4.60
C VAL A 394 2.07 10.72 4.41
N LEU A 395 2.80 9.84 5.08
CA LEU A 395 4.27 9.81 5.06
C LEU A 395 4.81 9.08 3.83
N ASP A 396 6.10 9.26 3.57
CA ASP A 396 6.88 8.42 2.67
C ASP A 396 8.08 7.87 3.44
N THR A 397 7.96 6.62 3.90
CA THR A 397 8.97 5.93 4.71
C THR A 397 9.90 5.03 3.89
N ARG A 398 9.78 5.00 2.56
CA ARG A 398 10.60 4.15 1.69
C ARG A 398 11.67 4.94 0.95
N THR A 399 11.36 6.14 0.45
CA THR A 399 12.35 6.93 -0.33
C THR A 399 13.18 7.91 0.52
N HIS A 400 12.71 8.23 1.73
CA HIS A 400 13.36 9.18 2.64
C HIS A 400 14.12 8.54 3.81
N ARG A 401 14.67 7.34 3.60
CA ARG A 401 15.32 6.60 4.69
C ARG A 401 16.64 7.23 5.15
N TRP A 402 16.80 7.37 6.46
CA TRP A 402 18.03 7.86 7.09
C TRP A 402 19.06 6.74 7.19
N ARG A 403 20.01 6.72 6.25
CA ARG A 403 21.11 5.74 6.23
C ARG A 403 21.89 5.68 7.55
N ASN A 404 22.17 4.47 8.01
CA ASN A 404 23.05 4.26 9.16
C ASN A 404 24.52 4.49 8.76
N GLU A 405 25.12 5.55 9.32
CA GLU A 405 26.48 5.97 8.97
C GLU A 405 27.58 5.10 9.62
N HIS A 406 27.25 4.30 10.63
CA HIS A 406 28.22 3.48 11.37
C HIS A 406 28.29 2.05 10.84
N ASN A 407 27.15 1.46 10.49
CA ASN A 407 27.04 0.10 10.00
C ASN A 407 26.03 0.04 8.84
N PHE A 408 26.53 -0.24 7.64
CA PHE A 408 25.73 -0.20 6.41
C PHE A 408 24.81 -1.42 6.27
N ASP A 409 25.05 -2.48 7.05
CA ASP A 409 24.20 -3.66 7.15
C ASP A 409 23.10 -3.51 8.22
N GLU A 410 23.10 -2.41 8.99
CA GLU A 410 22.02 -2.11 9.93
C GLU A 410 20.86 -1.36 9.22
N PRO A 411 19.61 -1.58 9.66
CA PRO A 411 18.46 -0.89 9.10
C PRO A 411 18.59 0.63 9.15
N SER A 412 18.27 1.28 8.04
CA SER A 412 18.13 2.73 7.94
C SER A 412 16.91 3.21 8.73
N GLY A 413 16.93 4.46 9.21
CA GLY A 413 15.77 5.08 9.82
C GLY A 413 14.67 5.34 8.79
N LEU A 414 13.41 5.23 9.18
CA LEU A 414 12.27 5.36 8.24
C LEU A 414 12.11 6.76 7.64
N LEU A 415 12.53 7.81 8.36
CA LEU A 415 12.58 9.17 7.86
C LEU A 415 13.91 9.84 8.21
N ASP A 416 14.42 10.62 7.27
CA ASP A 416 15.56 11.50 7.45
C ASP A 416 15.22 12.76 8.27
N TRP A 417 16.25 13.56 8.50
CA TRP A 417 16.09 14.77 9.29
C TRP A 417 15.16 15.79 8.63
N GLU A 418 15.20 15.96 7.31
CA GLU A 418 14.40 16.94 6.58
C GLU A 418 12.92 16.59 6.68
N GLN A 419 12.54 15.36 6.37
CA GLN A 419 11.15 14.90 6.45
C GLN A 419 10.60 14.94 7.87
N LEU A 420 11.43 14.62 8.88
CA LEU A 420 11.01 14.75 10.28
C LEU A 420 10.79 16.22 10.68
N THR A 421 11.50 17.18 10.08
CA THR A 421 11.24 18.61 10.32
C THR A 421 9.98 19.06 9.59
N LEU A 422 9.74 18.59 8.37
CA LEU A 422 8.50 18.88 7.63
C LEU A 422 7.28 18.33 8.37
N LEU A 423 7.36 17.09 8.85
CA LEU A 423 6.33 16.48 9.69
C LEU A 423 6.08 17.33 10.95
N GLU A 424 7.13 17.75 11.65
CA GLU A 424 7.00 18.63 12.82
C GLU A 424 6.23 19.92 12.49
N GLN A 425 6.57 20.58 11.38
CA GLN A 425 5.87 21.79 10.93
C GLN A 425 4.39 21.53 10.62
N ASN A 426 4.08 20.39 10.02
CA ASN A 426 2.71 19.99 9.70
C ASN A 426 1.85 19.65 10.91
N LEU A 427 2.46 19.33 12.05
CA LEU A 427 1.77 19.03 13.30
C LEU A 427 1.59 20.27 14.19
N ILE A 428 2.43 21.29 14.05
CA ILE A 428 2.38 22.48 14.91
C ILE A 428 1.07 23.26 14.69
N GLY A 429 0.37 23.54 15.78
CA GLY A 429 -0.84 24.37 15.77
C GLY A 429 -2.13 23.65 15.38
N GLU A 430 -2.06 22.40 14.95
CA GLU A 430 -3.24 21.57 14.66
C GLU A 430 -3.89 21.06 15.95
N GLU A 431 -5.21 20.95 16.00
CA GLU A 431 -5.91 20.37 17.16
C GLU A 431 -5.92 18.84 17.13
N GLY A 432 -6.07 18.26 15.93
CA GLY A 432 -6.11 16.84 15.68
C GLY A 432 -5.48 16.49 14.33
N VAL A 433 -4.78 15.36 14.25
CA VAL A 433 -4.15 14.86 13.02
C VAL A 433 -4.37 13.35 12.87
N ILE A 434 -4.66 12.92 11.64
CA ILE A 434 -4.54 11.53 11.20
C ILE A 434 -3.19 11.41 10.47
N LEU A 435 -2.28 10.62 11.03
CA LEU A 435 -0.96 10.36 10.47
C LEU A 435 -0.93 8.94 9.91
N MET A 436 -0.62 8.79 8.64
CA MET A 436 -0.55 7.49 7.96
C MET A 436 0.91 7.08 7.76
N SER A 437 1.28 5.93 8.31
CA SER A 437 2.64 5.36 8.31
C SER A 437 2.53 3.86 8.09
N PRO A 438 3.21 3.23 7.11
CA PRO A 438 3.05 1.80 6.83
C PRO A 438 3.39 0.98 8.07
N ALA A 439 4.60 1.16 8.58
CA ALA A 439 5.03 0.50 9.80
C ALA A 439 4.52 1.19 11.08
N PRO A 440 4.18 0.42 12.12
CA PRO A 440 3.69 0.98 13.39
C PRO A 440 4.78 1.74 14.15
N VAL A 441 4.49 2.99 14.54
CA VAL A 441 5.37 3.81 15.39
C VAL A 441 5.49 3.24 16.80
N PHE A 442 4.39 2.72 17.33
CA PHE A 442 4.30 2.10 18.66
C PHE A 442 3.91 0.62 18.54
N GLY A 443 4.84 -0.22 18.05
CA GLY A 443 4.66 -1.66 17.90
C GLY A 443 4.84 -2.50 19.18
N VAL A 444 4.69 -3.82 19.02
CA VAL A 444 4.82 -4.87 20.04
C VAL A 444 6.30 -5.20 20.26
N LYS A 445 6.85 -4.90 21.44
CA LYS A 445 8.30 -4.94 21.70
C LYS A 445 8.90 -6.34 21.68
N SER A 446 8.14 -7.36 22.08
CA SER A 446 8.59 -8.76 22.02
C SER A 446 8.79 -9.23 20.58
N ILE A 447 8.02 -8.70 19.63
CA ILE A 447 8.16 -9.01 18.19
C ILE A 447 9.44 -8.35 17.68
N GLU A 448 9.63 -7.06 17.98
CA GLU A 448 10.89 -6.33 17.70
C GLU A 448 12.13 -7.06 18.27
N ALA A 449 12.04 -7.61 19.50
CA ALA A 449 13.13 -8.33 20.16
C ALA A 449 13.35 -9.76 19.64
N VAL A 450 12.28 -10.48 19.28
CA VAL A 450 12.36 -11.83 18.71
C VAL A 450 12.85 -11.76 17.25
N GLN A 451 12.44 -10.76 16.47
CA GLN A 451 13.00 -10.46 15.14
C GLN A 451 14.53 -10.31 15.18
N SER A 452 15.05 -9.53 16.14
CA SER A 452 16.51 -9.38 16.33
C SER A 452 17.20 -10.71 16.70
N ALA A 453 16.53 -11.61 17.43
CA ALA A 453 17.07 -12.91 17.80
C ALA A 453 17.00 -13.94 16.65
N PHE A 454 15.96 -13.93 15.81
CA PHE A 454 15.85 -14.83 14.65
C PHE A 454 16.82 -14.47 13.53
N ASN A 455 17.07 -13.17 13.29
CA ASN A 455 18.14 -12.72 12.39
C ASN A 455 19.53 -13.24 12.81
N PHE A 456 19.77 -13.42 14.10
CA PHE A 456 21.01 -14.02 14.63
C PHE A 456 21.15 -15.52 14.30
N PHE A 457 20.04 -16.24 14.13
CA PHE A 457 20.03 -17.68 13.79
C PHE A 457 19.85 -17.96 12.28
N GLY A 458 19.77 -16.92 11.44
CA GLY A 458 19.77 -17.06 9.98
C GLY A 458 18.48 -17.65 9.39
N GLN A 459 17.36 -17.58 10.10
CA GLN A 459 16.04 -17.84 9.52
C GLN A 459 15.26 -16.51 9.42
N PRO A 460 14.93 -16.05 8.20
CA PRO A 460 14.09 -14.87 8.05
C PRO A 460 12.70 -15.19 8.59
N LEU A 461 12.25 -14.43 9.59
CA LEU A 461 10.83 -14.36 9.87
C LEU A 461 10.19 -13.52 8.75
N LEU A 462 8.99 -13.90 8.33
CA LEU A 462 8.14 -13.20 7.34
C LEU A 462 7.59 -11.86 7.88
N VAL A 463 8.40 -11.10 8.61
CA VAL A 463 7.97 -9.91 9.35
C VAL A 463 9.03 -8.84 9.23
N ASP A 464 8.66 -7.75 8.58
CA ASP A 464 9.60 -6.72 8.14
C ASP A 464 10.36 -6.05 9.28
N VAL A 465 11.63 -5.71 9.00
CA VAL A 465 12.55 -5.03 9.93
C VAL A 465 12.30 -3.51 9.93
N GLU A 466 11.03 -3.14 9.79
CA GLU A 466 10.48 -1.80 9.62
C GLU A 466 10.26 -1.10 10.97
N ASN A 467 11.31 -0.99 11.79
CA ASN A 467 11.15 -0.44 13.13
C ASN A 467 11.58 1.04 13.20
N TRP A 468 10.62 1.93 13.51
CA TRP A 468 10.88 3.34 13.86
C TRP A 468 11.98 3.50 14.93
N MET A 469 12.14 2.53 15.81
CA MET A 469 13.14 2.55 16.89
C MET A 469 14.50 1.97 16.50
N ALA A 470 14.67 1.42 15.29
CA ALA A 470 15.96 0.91 14.82
C ALA A 470 17.00 2.03 14.80
N HIS A 471 16.69 3.15 14.16
CA HIS A 471 17.58 4.31 14.05
C HIS A 471 17.38 5.31 15.20
N GLU A 472 18.42 5.53 16.03
CA GLU A 472 18.34 6.37 17.24
C GLU A 472 18.02 7.84 16.94
N GLY A 473 18.59 8.40 15.86
CA GLY A 473 18.37 9.80 15.48
C GLY A 473 16.92 10.09 15.11
N ALA A 474 16.34 9.24 14.26
CA ALA A 474 14.96 9.36 13.80
C ALA A 474 13.97 9.14 14.95
N ALA A 475 14.19 8.05 15.72
CA ALA A 475 13.39 7.73 16.89
C ALA A 475 13.34 8.88 17.91
N ARG A 476 14.50 9.45 18.25
CA ARG A 476 14.59 10.53 19.24
C ARG A 476 13.86 11.78 18.78
N LYS A 477 13.99 12.17 17.51
CA LYS A 477 13.30 13.34 16.97
C LYS A 477 11.78 13.15 16.95
N LEU A 478 11.29 12.01 16.49
CA LEU A 478 9.87 11.68 16.50
C LEU A 478 9.28 11.67 17.92
N MET A 479 9.96 11.04 18.88
CA MET A 479 9.50 11.02 20.28
C MET A 479 9.52 12.41 20.91
N ASN A 480 10.51 13.25 20.59
CA ASN A 480 10.54 14.63 21.07
C ASN A 480 9.38 15.44 20.48
N MET A 481 9.08 15.28 19.20
CA MET A 481 7.97 15.94 18.50
C MET A 481 6.64 15.69 19.23
N PHE A 482 6.29 14.43 19.47
CA PHE A 482 5.04 14.05 20.16
C PHE A 482 4.92 14.53 21.62
N ARG A 483 6.02 14.95 22.23
CA ARG A 483 6.05 15.47 23.61
C ARG A 483 5.95 16.99 23.67
N ARG A 484 6.03 17.70 22.53
CA ARG A 484 5.95 19.15 22.52
C ARG A 484 4.55 19.62 22.90
N ALA A 485 4.48 20.84 23.44
CA ALA A 485 3.22 21.43 23.86
C ALA A 485 2.44 22.06 22.69
N ASP A 486 3.10 22.36 21.57
CA ASP A 486 2.55 23.01 20.38
C ASP A 486 2.15 22.01 19.27
N THR A 487 2.30 20.72 19.50
CA THR A 487 1.79 19.64 18.63
C THR A 487 0.35 19.24 18.99
N PRO A 488 -0.34 18.42 18.17
CA PRO A 488 -1.76 18.17 18.29
C PRO A 488 -2.16 17.53 19.61
N VAL A 489 -3.39 17.83 20.05
CA VAL A 489 -3.98 17.21 21.24
C VAL A 489 -4.36 15.76 20.93
N GLU A 490 -4.93 15.52 19.75
CA GLU A 490 -5.28 14.19 19.26
C GLU A 490 -4.38 13.81 18.08
N THR A 491 -3.76 12.64 18.12
CA THR A 491 -3.03 12.09 16.96
C THR A 491 -3.44 10.65 16.74
N LEU A 492 -3.99 10.34 15.58
CA LEU A 492 -4.31 8.97 15.17
C LEU A 492 -3.25 8.50 14.18
N ILE A 493 -2.40 7.58 14.60
CA ILE A 493 -1.39 6.96 13.76
C ILE A 493 -2.00 5.68 13.17
N LEU A 494 -2.25 5.70 11.86
CA LEU A 494 -2.76 4.58 11.10
C LEU A 494 -1.60 3.81 10.49
N SER A 495 -1.53 2.50 10.75
CA SER A 495 -0.46 1.65 10.26
C SER A 495 -0.91 0.25 9.85
N GLY A 496 -0.04 -0.43 9.10
CA GLY A 496 -0.22 -1.75 8.54
C GLY A 496 1.07 -2.57 8.60
N ASP A 497 1.39 -3.24 7.49
CA ASP A 497 2.63 -4.00 7.20
C ASP A 497 2.82 -5.29 8.03
N VAL A 498 2.51 -5.26 9.33
CA VAL A 498 2.78 -6.38 10.25
C VAL A 498 1.79 -7.55 10.17
N HIS A 499 0.76 -7.49 9.32
CA HIS A 499 -0.27 -8.54 9.10
C HIS A 499 -1.06 -8.99 10.35
N TYR A 500 -1.18 -8.13 11.37
CA TYR A 500 -2.10 -8.31 12.50
C TYR A 500 -2.63 -6.96 13.01
N SER A 501 -3.84 -6.94 13.57
CA SER A 501 -4.48 -5.72 14.12
C SER A 501 -4.20 -5.53 15.60
N PHE A 502 -4.07 -4.28 16.03
CA PHE A 502 -4.06 -3.87 17.45
C PHE A 502 -4.42 -2.39 17.62
N CYS A 503 -4.75 -2.01 18.86
CA CYS A 503 -5.03 -0.63 19.25
C CYS A 503 -4.28 -0.28 20.53
N PHE A 504 -3.41 0.73 20.48
CA PHE A 504 -2.73 1.26 21.67
C PHE A 504 -3.03 2.75 21.85
N SER A 505 -3.09 3.19 23.11
CA SER A 505 -3.01 4.61 23.46
C SER A 505 -1.65 4.94 24.07
N VAL A 506 -1.15 6.11 23.75
CA VAL A 506 0.18 6.58 24.15
C VAL A 506 0.08 7.96 24.75
N GLN A 507 0.67 8.12 25.93
CA GLN A 507 0.75 9.39 26.66
C GLN A 507 2.19 9.68 27.06
N ALA A 508 2.60 10.95 27.00
CA ALA A 508 3.89 11.37 27.50
C ALA A 508 3.92 11.36 29.04
N ARG A 509 4.89 10.67 29.66
CA ARG A 509 4.93 10.46 31.14
C ARG A 509 5.14 11.72 31.96
N PHE A 510 5.80 12.72 31.38
CA PHE A 510 6.22 13.97 32.07
C PHE A 510 5.78 15.21 31.28
N SER A 511 4.68 15.11 30.54
CA SER A 511 4.11 16.25 29.82
C SER A 511 3.20 17.06 30.75
N GLN A 512 3.15 18.37 30.53
CA GLN A 512 2.18 19.26 31.18
C GLN A 512 0.81 19.26 30.47
N ARG A 513 0.72 18.64 29.28
CA ARG A 513 -0.47 18.55 28.43
C ARG A 513 -0.88 17.08 28.22
N ASP A 514 -2.17 16.82 28.24
CA ASP A 514 -2.75 15.49 27.99
C ASP A 514 -2.89 15.24 26.48
N ASN A 515 -1.75 15.10 25.80
CA ASN A 515 -1.72 14.70 24.38
C ASN A 515 -2.12 13.21 24.31
N ARG A 516 -3.09 12.89 23.44
CA ARG A 516 -3.59 11.54 23.21
C ARG A 516 -3.17 11.06 21.84
N ILE A 517 -2.25 10.11 21.84
CA ILE A 517 -1.77 9.48 20.61
C ILE A 517 -2.33 8.08 20.56
N TRP A 518 -2.96 7.72 19.46
CA TRP A 518 -3.50 6.40 19.20
C TRP A 518 -2.69 5.74 18.11
N GLN A 519 -2.21 4.52 18.36
CA GLN A 519 -1.66 3.65 17.32
C GLN A 519 -2.75 2.66 16.94
N LEU A 520 -3.29 2.82 15.74
CA LEU A 520 -4.34 2.00 15.17
C LEU A 520 -3.73 1.20 14.03
N THR A 521 -3.53 -0.09 14.26
CA THR A 521 -2.97 -0.99 13.25
C THR A 521 -4.02 -1.99 12.82
N ALA A 522 -4.19 -2.15 11.50
CA ALA A 522 -5.17 -3.05 10.91
C ALA A 522 -4.45 -4.18 10.15
N SER A 523 -4.86 -5.41 10.41
CA SER A 523 -4.37 -6.64 9.80
C SER A 523 -4.50 -6.61 8.29
N GLY A 524 -3.69 -7.42 7.59
CA GLY A 524 -3.64 -7.42 6.13
C GLY A 524 -5.03 -7.61 5.53
N ILE A 525 -5.44 -6.71 4.62
CA ILE A 525 -6.72 -6.76 3.91
C ILE A 525 -6.97 -8.16 3.37
N LYS A 526 -5.91 -8.78 2.84
CA LYS A 526 -5.86 -10.19 2.46
C LYS A 526 -4.50 -10.77 2.83
N ASN A 527 -4.17 -10.77 4.12
CA ASN A 527 -2.99 -11.44 4.65
C ASN A 527 -3.18 -11.72 6.14
N GLU A 528 -2.52 -12.75 6.69
CA GLU A 528 -2.62 -13.10 8.09
C GLU A 528 -1.28 -13.48 8.69
N PHE A 529 -1.00 -12.97 9.89
CA PHE A 529 0.13 -13.46 10.67
C PHE A 529 -0.14 -14.89 11.17
N PRO A 530 0.88 -15.78 11.31
CA PRO A 530 0.68 -17.09 11.90
C PRO A 530 0.14 -17.03 13.35
N THR A 531 -1.12 -17.42 13.54
CA THR A 531 -1.87 -17.31 14.82
C THR A 531 -1.15 -17.88 16.04
N LYS A 532 -0.52 -19.06 15.90
CA LYS A 532 0.23 -19.70 16.98
C LYS A 532 1.43 -18.85 17.41
N LEU A 533 2.17 -18.31 16.46
CA LEU A 533 3.33 -17.47 16.72
C LEU A 533 2.89 -16.15 17.37
N LEU A 534 1.85 -15.51 16.84
CA LEU A 534 1.27 -14.30 17.42
C LEU A 534 0.86 -14.51 18.89
N SER A 535 0.21 -15.63 19.20
CA SER A 535 -0.22 -15.94 20.57
C SER A 535 0.93 -16.09 21.57
N ILE A 536 2.10 -16.56 21.11
CA ILE A 536 3.31 -16.68 21.92
C ILE A 536 3.91 -15.28 22.12
N LEU A 537 3.98 -14.49 21.05
CA LEU A 537 4.53 -13.15 21.06
C LEU A 537 3.72 -12.20 21.95
N ASP A 538 2.39 -12.26 21.92
CA ASP A 538 1.49 -11.47 22.78
C ASP A 538 1.73 -11.78 24.28
N LYS A 539 1.87 -13.07 24.62
CA LYS A 539 2.18 -13.50 25.99
C LYS A 539 3.54 -12.99 26.45
N LEU A 540 4.56 -13.11 25.60
CA LEU A 540 5.91 -12.60 25.89
C LEU A 540 5.88 -11.08 26.07
N ASP A 541 5.19 -10.34 25.20
CA ASP A 541 5.11 -8.88 25.28
C ASP A 541 4.38 -8.43 26.55
N SER A 542 3.31 -9.13 26.92
CA SER A 542 2.55 -8.86 28.14
C SER A 542 3.37 -9.11 29.40
N TRP A 543 4.21 -10.15 29.41
CA TRP A 543 5.06 -10.48 30.55
C TRP A 543 6.25 -9.54 30.68
N PHE A 544 6.98 -9.29 29.59
CA PHE A 544 8.21 -8.49 29.61
C PHE A 544 7.97 -6.99 29.52
N TYR A 545 6.93 -6.55 28.81
CA TYR A 545 6.75 -5.13 28.46
C TYR A 545 5.39 -4.54 28.85
N GLY A 546 4.61 -5.25 29.67
CA GLY A 546 3.39 -4.70 30.26
C GLY A 546 3.62 -3.35 30.94
N SER A 547 2.55 -2.55 31.13
CA SER A 547 2.63 -1.14 31.54
C SER A 547 3.43 -0.88 32.84
N LYS A 548 3.50 -1.86 33.74
CA LYS A 548 4.24 -1.82 35.02
C LYS A 548 5.64 -2.47 34.97
N SER A 549 6.07 -2.97 33.82
CA SER A 549 7.36 -3.65 33.71
C SER A 549 8.54 -2.67 33.87
N PRO A 550 9.56 -3.01 34.68
CA PRO A 550 10.78 -2.22 34.80
C PRO A 550 11.61 -2.21 33.50
N LEU A 551 11.44 -3.20 32.62
CA LEU A 551 12.12 -3.26 31.33
C LEU A 551 11.78 -2.06 30.44
N ASN A 552 10.63 -1.42 30.66
CA ASN A 552 10.23 -0.22 29.92
C ASN A 552 11.20 0.96 30.11
N PHE A 553 11.90 1.04 31.25
CA PHE A 553 12.90 2.10 31.50
C PHE A 553 14.16 1.96 30.65
N PHE A 554 14.44 0.77 30.12
CA PHE A 554 15.60 0.51 29.25
C PHE A 554 15.28 0.68 27.77
N THR A 555 14.05 1.04 27.42
CA THR A 555 13.63 1.18 26.02
C THR A 555 13.78 2.61 25.52
N LYS A 556 14.02 2.78 24.21
CA LYS A 556 14.10 4.11 23.56
C LYS A 556 12.81 4.95 23.73
N ARG A 557 11.67 4.29 23.98
CA ARG A 557 10.35 4.91 24.24
C ARG A 557 10.06 5.13 25.74
N TRP A 558 11.04 5.04 26.66
CA TRP A 558 10.77 5.05 28.12
C TRP A 558 10.01 6.28 28.64
N GLN A 559 10.10 7.41 27.93
CA GLN A 559 9.40 8.66 28.26
C GLN A 559 7.91 8.63 27.88
N MET A 560 7.46 7.59 27.18
CA MET A 560 6.08 7.36 26.78
C MET A 560 5.48 6.22 27.61
N LYS A 561 4.21 6.39 28.00
CA LYS A 561 3.39 5.36 28.62
C LYS A 561 2.48 4.81 27.52
N VAL A 562 2.68 3.55 27.19
CA VAL A 562 1.85 2.82 26.22
C VAL A 562 0.85 1.96 26.98
N SER A 563 -0.44 2.14 26.70
CA SER A 563 -1.53 1.32 27.22
C SER A 563 -2.10 0.51 26.07
N ARG A 564 -2.26 -0.80 26.28
CA ARG A 564 -2.82 -1.71 25.29
C ARG A 564 -4.30 -1.87 25.51
N HIS A 565 -5.06 -1.84 24.42
CA HIS A 565 -6.50 -1.97 24.46
C HIS A 565 -6.92 -3.38 24.06
N PRO A 566 -7.69 -4.09 24.88
CA PRO A 566 -8.12 -5.45 24.57
C PRO A 566 -9.27 -5.45 23.56
N VAL A 567 -9.47 -6.62 22.95
CA VAL A 567 -10.66 -6.88 22.13
C VAL A 567 -11.90 -6.97 23.04
N ALA A 568 -13.00 -6.34 22.64
CA ALA A 568 -14.28 -6.45 23.32
C ALA A 568 -14.65 -7.95 23.40
N HIS A 569 -14.89 -8.43 24.61
CA HIS A 569 -15.17 -9.84 24.94
C HIS A 569 -13.96 -10.78 25.14
N ASP A 570 -12.72 -10.30 25.00
CA ASP A 570 -11.53 -11.03 25.47
C ASP A 570 -10.48 -10.09 26.08
N ASN A 571 -10.60 -9.85 27.39
CA ASN A 571 -9.69 -9.00 28.16
C ASN A 571 -8.22 -9.46 28.17
N LYS A 572 -7.91 -10.65 27.62
CA LYS A 572 -6.54 -11.17 27.54
C LYS A 572 -5.91 -11.01 26.17
N LYS A 573 -6.71 -10.78 25.12
CA LYS A 573 -6.23 -10.73 23.73
C LYS A 573 -6.13 -9.27 23.26
N HIS A 574 -4.92 -8.87 22.89
CA HIS A 574 -4.62 -7.51 22.41
C HIS A 574 -4.24 -7.47 20.92
N LEU A 575 -3.86 -8.62 20.36
CA LEU A 575 -3.44 -8.77 18.96
C LEU A 575 -4.41 -9.67 18.20
N MET A 576 -4.76 -9.31 16.97
CA MET A 576 -5.66 -10.07 16.11
C MET A 576 -5.00 -10.43 14.77
N SER A 577 -4.87 -11.72 14.49
CA SER A 577 -4.23 -12.25 13.27
C SER A 577 -5.11 -12.21 12.02
N LEU A 578 -6.43 -12.18 12.20
CA LEU A 578 -7.38 -12.37 11.10
C LEU A 578 -7.27 -11.21 10.11
N SER A 579 -7.37 -11.53 8.83
CA SER A 579 -7.48 -10.52 7.77
C SER A 579 -8.62 -9.55 8.07
N GLY A 580 -8.41 -8.26 7.83
CA GLY A 580 -9.42 -7.26 8.17
C GLY A 580 -9.16 -5.89 7.59
N ILE A 581 -10.20 -5.06 7.58
CA ILE A 581 -10.08 -3.62 7.34
C ILE A 581 -10.69 -2.88 8.52
N SER A 582 -10.00 -1.87 9.03
CA SER A 582 -10.48 -1.10 10.18
C SER A 582 -11.55 -0.10 9.79
N LEU A 583 -12.58 0.01 10.63
CA LEU A 583 -13.56 1.08 10.65
C LEU A 583 -13.26 1.98 11.84
N ILE A 584 -12.88 3.21 11.55
CA ILE A 584 -12.57 4.24 12.54
C ILE A 584 -13.71 5.23 12.54
N LYS A 585 -14.26 5.53 13.73
CA LYS A 585 -15.26 6.59 13.91
C LYS A 585 -14.72 7.68 14.81
N LEU A 586 -14.99 8.92 14.43
CA LEU A 586 -14.56 10.11 15.14
C LEU A 586 -15.76 10.93 15.57
N GLU A 587 -15.72 11.42 16.80
CA GLU A 587 -16.67 12.39 17.32
C GLU A 587 -15.92 13.67 17.71
N ASN A 588 -16.27 14.80 17.09
CA ASN A 588 -15.59 16.09 17.30
C ASN A 588 -14.05 16.00 17.14
N GLY A 589 -13.59 15.27 16.11
CA GLY A 589 -12.18 15.09 15.80
C GLY A 589 -11.41 14.15 16.74
N LYS A 590 -12.12 13.44 17.64
CA LYS A 590 -11.54 12.51 18.61
C LYS A 590 -11.96 11.09 18.31
N LEU A 591 -11.12 10.11 18.62
CA LEU A 591 -11.47 8.70 18.43
C LEU A 591 -12.68 8.31 19.29
N GLU A 592 -13.75 7.87 18.64
CA GLU A 592 -14.98 7.37 19.27
C GLU A 592 -14.99 5.84 19.31
N SER A 593 -14.67 5.20 18.18
CA SER A 593 -14.60 3.74 18.10
C SER A 593 -13.54 3.27 17.10
N TYR A 594 -13.03 2.06 17.35
CA TYR A 594 -12.10 1.37 16.47
C TYR A 594 -12.52 -0.10 16.37
N GLN A 595 -12.92 -0.50 15.15
CA GLN A 595 -13.44 -1.82 14.84
C GLN A 595 -12.66 -2.41 13.67
N ILE A 596 -12.53 -3.73 13.60
CA ILE A 596 -11.98 -4.45 12.44
C ILE A 596 -13.10 -5.24 11.80
N LEU A 597 -13.38 -4.94 10.54
CA LEU A 597 -14.31 -5.67 9.69
C LEU A 597 -13.54 -6.83 9.03
N HIS A 598 -13.89 -8.05 9.39
CA HIS A 598 -13.26 -9.25 8.82
C HIS A 598 -14.01 -9.73 7.59
N ALA A 599 -13.30 -10.37 6.66
CA ALA A 599 -13.87 -10.86 5.41
C ALA A 599 -15.00 -11.91 5.58
N ASN A 600 -15.05 -12.60 6.73
CA ASN A 600 -16.13 -13.54 7.08
C ASN A 600 -17.41 -12.85 7.61
N GLY A 601 -17.43 -11.51 7.66
CA GLY A 601 -18.53 -10.70 8.19
C GLY A 601 -18.51 -10.49 9.71
N GLU A 602 -17.54 -11.08 10.42
CA GLU A 602 -17.33 -10.80 11.85
C GLU A 602 -16.75 -9.40 12.04
N ILE A 603 -17.08 -8.80 13.19
CA ILE A 603 -16.56 -7.49 13.60
C ILE A 603 -15.83 -7.68 14.93
N THR A 604 -14.59 -7.21 14.98
CA THR A 604 -13.77 -7.17 16.20
C THR A 604 -13.70 -5.75 16.71
N ASP A 605 -14.24 -5.48 17.90
CA ASP A 605 -14.17 -4.17 18.53
C ASP A 605 -12.99 -4.08 19.51
N PHE A 606 -12.35 -2.92 19.62
CA PHE A 606 -11.37 -2.65 20.67
C PHE A 606 -11.99 -1.77 21.78
N VAL A 607 -11.64 -2.06 23.04
CA VAL A 607 -12.09 -1.28 24.21
C VAL A 607 -11.13 -0.10 24.42
N LEU A 608 -11.58 1.12 24.12
CA LEU A 608 -10.76 2.35 24.16
C LEU A 608 -10.54 2.94 25.55
#